data_AF-N0BJW1-F1
#
_entry.id   AF-N0BJW1-F1
#
_cell.length_a   1.000
_cell.length_b   1.000
_cell.length_c   1.000
_cell.angle_alpha   90.00
_cell.angle_beta   90.00
_cell.angle_gamma   90.00
#
_symmetry.space_group_name_H-M   'P 1'
#
loop_
_entity.id
_entity.type
_entity.pdbx_description
1 polymer ?
#
loop_
_entity_poly.entity_id
_entity_poly.type
_entity_poly.pdbx_seq_one_letter_code
_entity_poly.pdbx_strand_id
1 'polypeptide(L)'
;MVIKVIKCPSCGEVLELSDMYEGMEIQCSLCGLSMIVKGDELLVLDTNEVYSIESLAFEEEEEEEFEEEFEEEYYDYDYEE
;
A
#
# COMPACT_ATOMS: atom_id res chain seq x y z
N MET A 1 -9.01 21.17 4.42
CA MET A 1 -9.10 19.77 4.85
C MET A 1 -8.30 18.96 3.86
N VAL A 2 -7.23 18.32 4.34
CA VAL A 2 -6.46 17.35 3.53
C VAL A 2 -7.03 15.99 3.90
N ILE A 3 -7.55 15.28 2.91
CA ILE A 3 -8.08 13.92 3.06
C ILE A 3 -7.03 13.02 2.41
N LYS A 4 -6.40 12.15 3.19
CA LYS A 4 -5.52 11.10 2.66
C LYS A 4 -6.22 9.76 2.77
N VAL A 5 -5.99 8.88 1.81
CA VAL A 5 -6.57 7.54 1.79
C VAL A 5 -5.43 6.55 1.87
N ILE A 6 -5.47 5.64 2.85
CA ILE A 6 -4.45 4.61 3.05
C ILE A 6 -5.08 3.22 3.09
N LYS A 7 -4.30 2.18 2.83
CA LYS A 7 -4.69 0.79 3.09
C LYS A 7 -4.22 0.34 4.47
N CYS A 8 -5.08 -0.38 5.17
CA CYS A 8 -4.72 -1.01 6.43
C CYS A 8 -3.67 -2.10 6.18
N PRO A 9 -2.50 -2.07 6.85
CA PRO A 9 -1.46 -3.08 6.65
C PRO A 9 -1.86 -4.49 7.13
N SER A 10 -2.89 -4.60 7.99
CA SER A 10 -3.32 -5.88 8.56
C SER A 10 -4.38 -6.59 7.71
N CYS A 11 -5.39 -5.87 7.21
CA CYS A 11 -6.51 -6.46 6.47
C CYS A 11 -6.68 -5.96 5.04
N GLY A 12 -5.95 -4.91 4.64
CA GLY A 12 -6.07 -4.28 3.33
C GLY A 12 -7.25 -3.32 3.16
N GLU A 13 -8.05 -3.09 4.21
CA GLU A 13 -9.18 -2.15 4.17
C GLU A 13 -8.73 -0.72 3.88
N VAL A 14 -9.49 0.00 3.06
CA VAL A 14 -9.21 1.40 2.75
C VAL A 14 -9.70 2.30 3.88
N LEU A 15 -8.80 3.11 4.43
CA LEU A 15 -9.04 4.03 5.53
C LEU A 15 -8.88 5.47 5.04
N GLU A 16 -9.92 6.27 5.26
CA GLU A 16 -9.89 7.71 4.98
C GLU A 16 -9.41 8.47 6.22
N LEU A 17 -8.24 9.09 6.11
CA LEU A 17 -7.65 9.94 7.14
C LEU A 17 -8.07 11.39 6.89
N SER A 18 -8.99 11.86 7.72
CA SER A 18 -9.41 13.27 7.75
C SER A 18 -8.62 14.03 8.81
N ASP A 19 -8.05 15.18 8.44
CA ASP A 19 -7.34 16.10 9.36
C ASP A 19 -6.18 15.45 10.13
N MET A 20 -5.20 14.87 9.42
CA MET A 20 -4.02 14.24 10.04
C MET A 20 -3.19 15.22 10.89
N TYR A 21 -2.94 14.85 12.15
CA TYR A 21 -2.02 15.56 13.05
C TYR A 21 -1.20 14.56 13.87
N GLU A 22 -0.02 14.99 14.33
CA GLU A 22 0.88 14.16 15.13
C GLU A 22 0.20 13.71 16.44
N GLY A 23 0.26 12.40 16.70
CA GLY A 23 -0.40 11.77 17.86
C GLY A 23 -1.86 11.41 17.64
N MET A 24 -2.42 11.59 16.44
CA MET A 24 -3.76 11.10 16.12
C MET A 24 -3.80 9.56 16.20
N GLU A 25 -4.76 9.03 16.96
CA GLU A 25 -5.10 7.61 16.98
C GLU A 25 -6.10 7.30 15.85
N ILE A 26 -5.75 6.32 15.01
CA ILE A 26 -6.57 5.81 13.92
C ILE A 26 -6.92 4.36 14.28
N GLN A 27 -8.18 4.00 14.13
CA GLN A 27 -8.63 2.62 14.31
C GLN A 27 -9.29 2.11 13.03
N CYS A 28 -8.86 0.93 12.57
CA CYS A 28 -9.51 0.28 11.43
C CYS A 28 -10.86 -0.30 11.86
N SER A 29 -11.94 0.09 11.17
CA SER A 29 -13.30 -0.39 11.42
C SER A 29 -13.49 -1.88 11.10
N LEU A 30 -12.66 -2.45 10.23
CA LEU A 30 -12.81 -3.83 9.75
C LEU A 30 -12.13 -4.85 10.67
N CYS A 31 -10.84 -4.65 10.97
CA CYS A 31 -10.07 -5.57 11.81
C CYS A 31 -9.85 -5.08 13.25
N GLY A 32 -10.17 -3.81 13.54
CA GLY A 32 -9.98 -3.21 14.86
C GLY A 32 -8.57 -2.71 15.14
N LEU A 33 -7.64 -2.79 14.18
CA LEU A 33 -6.24 -2.39 14.34
C LEU A 33 -6.10 -0.92 14.77
N SER A 34 -5.35 -0.67 15.83
CA SER A 34 -5.05 0.68 16.34
C SER A 34 -3.66 1.16 15.88
N MET A 35 -3.62 2.38 15.36
CA MET A 35 -2.42 3.01 14.81
C MET A 35 -2.31 4.46 15.32
N ILE A 36 -1.09 4.98 15.42
CA ILE A 36 -0.82 6.39 15.76
C ILE A 36 -0.08 7.07 14.63
N VAL A 37 -0.55 8.25 14.22
CA VAL A 37 0.16 9.13 13.28
C VAL A 37 1.38 9.74 13.95
N LYS A 38 2.55 9.56 13.37
CA LYS A 38 3.82 10.19 13.78
C LYS A 38 4.46 10.88 12.57
N GLY A 39 4.13 12.16 12.37
CA GLY A 39 4.56 12.89 11.19
C GLY A 39 4.03 12.24 9.91
N ASP A 40 4.95 11.75 9.07
CA ASP A 40 4.66 11.06 7.81
C ASP A 40 4.60 9.52 7.93
N GLU A 41 4.60 9.00 9.16
CA GLU A 41 4.58 7.58 9.48
C GLU A 41 3.36 7.19 10.35
N LEU A 42 3.06 5.90 10.38
CA LEU A 42 2.04 5.26 11.19
C LEU A 42 2.68 4.19 12.06
N LEU A 43 2.53 4.32 13.37
CA LEU A 43 2.93 3.30 14.33
C LEU A 43 1.73 2.39 14.65
N VAL A 44 1.85 1.11 14.36
CA VAL A 44 0.88 0.09 14.77
C VAL A 44 1.10 -0.24 16.24
N LEU A 45 0.07 -0.06 17.08
CA LEU A 45 0.20 -0.28 18.53
C LEU A 45 0.26 -1.77 18.91
N ASP A 46 -0.35 -2.64 18.09
CA ASP A 46 -0.39 -4.08 18.36
C ASP A 46 0.96 -4.76 18.10
N THR A 47 1.64 -4.40 17.01
CA THR A 47 2.90 -5.04 16.57
C THR A 47 4.14 -4.18 16.83
N ASN A 48 3.97 -2.91 17.21
CA ASN A 48 5.02 -1.89 17.26
C ASN A 48 5.74 -1.66 15.92
N GLU A 49 5.12 -2.05 14.80
CA GLU A 49 5.66 -1.81 13.46
C GLU A 49 5.35 -0.38 13.01
N VAL A 50 6.27 0.19 12.23
CA VAL A 50 6.15 1.54 11.68
C VAL A 50 6.08 1.44 10.17
N TYR A 51 5.07 2.08 9.59
CA TYR A 51 4.84 2.14 8.14
C TYR A 51 4.80 3.60 7.68
N SER A 52 5.43 3.91 6.55
CA SER A 52 5.29 5.24 5.95
C SER A 52 3.90 5.40 5.33
N ILE A 53 3.32 6.59 5.45
CA ILE A 53 1.99 6.89 4.88
C ILE A 53 2.02 6.73 3.37
N GLU A 54 3.11 7.12 2.69
CA GLU A 54 3.27 6.95 1.25
C GLU A 54 3.22 5.48 0.83
N SER A 55 3.86 4.58 1.58
CA SER A 55 3.83 3.13 1.27
C SER A 55 2.44 2.52 1.44
N LEU A 56 1.58 3.12 2.26
CA LEU A 56 0.21 2.67 2.48
C LEU A 56 -0.78 3.51 1.69
N ALA A 57 -0.35 4.58 1.04
CA ALA A 57 -1.21 5.48 0.30
C ALA A 57 -1.90 4.67 -0.80
N PHE A 58 -3.22 4.77 -0.84
CA PHE A 58 -3.97 4.26 -1.95
C PHE A 58 -3.97 5.35 -3.02
N GLU A 59 -2.88 5.43 -3.77
CA GLU A 59 -2.85 6.19 -5.02
C GLU A 59 -3.50 5.29 -6.08
N GLU A 60 -4.56 5.78 -6.74
CA GLU A 60 -4.96 5.24 -8.03
C GLU A 60 -3.75 5.43 -8.94
N GLU A 61 -3.01 4.37 -9.19
CA GLU A 61 -1.82 4.35 -10.02
C GLU A 61 -2.13 5.09 -11.35
N GLU A 62 -1.54 6.26 -11.56
CA GLU A 62 -1.17 6.65 -12.92
C GLU A 62 -0.19 5.57 -13.37
N GLU A 63 -0.68 4.65 -14.21
CA GLU A 63 0.07 3.57 -14.86
C GLU A 63 1.44 4.10 -15.35
N GLU A 64 2.53 3.81 -14.62
CA GLU A 64 3.84 3.84 -15.24
C GLU A 64 3.91 2.63 -16.18
N GLU A 65 3.71 2.90 -17.48
CA GLU A 65 3.96 2.01 -18.62
C GLU A 65 5.29 1.26 -18.43
N PHE A 66 5.21 0.04 -17.90
CA PHE A 66 6.32 -0.90 -17.92
C PHE A 66 6.33 -1.56 -19.30
N GLU A 67 6.97 -0.93 -20.29
CA GLU A 67 7.36 -1.58 -21.54
C GLU A 67 8.38 -2.68 -21.22
N GLU A 68 7.87 -3.88 -20.89
CA GLU A 68 8.69 -5.08 -20.81
C GLU A 68 8.95 -5.56 -22.25
N GLU A 69 10.14 -5.24 -22.76
CA GLU A 69 10.69 -5.72 -24.04
C GLU A 69 10.75 -7.25 -24.02
N PHE A 70 9.70 -7.88 -24.53
CA PHE A 70 9.53 -9.34 -24.60
C PHE A 70 10.44 -9.91 -25.69
N GLU A 71 11.65 -10.34 -25.31
CA GLU A 71 12.56 -11.04 -26.23
C GLU A 71 12.03 -12.46 -26.50
N GLU A 72 11.42 -12.66 -27.68
CA GLU A 72 10.89 -13.93 -28.16
C GLU A 72 11.98 -15.01 -28.30
N GLU A 73 12.06 -15.96 -27.37
CA GLU A 73 12.89 -17.16 -27.56
C GLU A 73 12.07 -18.31 -28.18
N TYR A 74 11.97 -18.27 -29.51
CA TYR A 74 11.35 -19.28 -30.36
C TYR A 74 12.23 -20.54 -30.43
N TYR A 75 11.94 -21.56 -29.62
CA TYR A 75 12.56 -22.88 -29.79
C TYR A 75 11.72 -23.76 -30.72
N ASP A 76 12.23 -23.86 -31.95
CA ASP A 76 11.83 -24.74 -33.04
C ASP A 76 11.96 -26.22 -32.64
N TYR A 77 10.84 -26.98 -32.70
CA TYR A 77 10.86 -28.44 -32.52
C TYR A 77 11.13 -29.10 -33.87
N ASP A 78 12.41 -29.34 -34.16
CA ASP A 78 12.81 -30.27 -35.23
C ASP A 78 12.60 -31.71 -34.73
N TYR A 79 11.45 -32.30 -35.08
CA TYR A 79 11.18 -33.73 -34.89
C TYR A 79 11.55 -34.44 -36.20
N GLU A 80 12.78 -34.95 -36.28
CA GLU A 80 13.19 -35.89 -37.33
C GLU A 80 12.47 -37.23 -37.14
N GLU A 81 11.69 -37.65 -38.15
CA GLU A 81 11.27 -39.05 -38.35
C GLU A 81 11.67 -39.55 -39.75
#